data_AF-A0A8J6PIS7-F1
#
_entry.id   AF-A0A8J6PIS7-F1
#
_cell.length_a   1.000
_cell.length_b   1.000
_cell.length_c   1.000
_cell.angle_alpha   90.00
_cell.angle_beta   90.00
_cell.angle_gamma   90.00
#
_symmetry.space_group_name_H-M   'P 1'
#
loop_
_entity.id
_entity.type
_entity.pdbx_description
1 polymer ?
#
loop_
_entity_poly.entity_id
_entity_poly.type
_entity_poly.pdbx_seq_one_letter_code
_entity_poly.pdbx_strand_id
1 'polypeptide(L)'
;MPKATIYIYNEDGNDLILTVVDNNTASGETVLNKQFIADNETIPITVNLNGSNEAVISWSAYRQNEPSKTGSEDKVEATDGLTVNIRIW
;
A
#
# COMPACT_ATOMS: atom_id res chain seq x y z
N MET A 1 -13.10 -15.02 -2.06
CA MET A 1 -12.19 -14.65 -3.16
C MET A 1 -10.81 -15.17 -2.80
N PRO A 2 -9.99 -15.59 -3.78
CA PRO A 2 -8.60 -15.93 -3.48
C PRO A 2 -7.87 -14.70 -2.93
N LYS A 3 -6.83 -14.94 -2.14
CA LYS A 3 -6.03 -13.88 -1.49
C LYS A 3 -4.57 -14.03 -1.90
N ALA A 4 -3.86 -12.91 -1.90
CA ALA A 4 -2.42 -12.84 -2.13
C ALA A 4 -1.75 -12.03 -1.04
N THR A 5 -0.47 -12.31 -0.81
CA THR A 5 0.42 -11.47 -0.02
C THR A 5 1.19 -10.57 -0.96
N ILE A 6 1.11 -9.26 -0.75
CA ILE A 6 1.96 -8.29 -1.45
C ILE A 6 2.80 -7.54 -0.41
N TYR A 7 3.92 -7.01 -0.84
CA TYR A 7 4.87 -6.30 0.01
C TYR A 7 4.85 -4.82 -0.32
N ILE A 8 4.69 -3.96 0.68
CA ILE A 8 4.85 -2.52 0.52
C ILE A 8 6.24 -2.15 1.01
N TYR A 9 7.05 -1.55 0.14
CA TYR A 9 8.39 -1.09 0.44
C TYR A 9 8.44 0.44 0.48
N ASN A 10 8.94 1.00 1.58
CA ASN A 10 9.16 2.44 1.68
C ASN A 10 10.46 2.85 0.99
N GLU A 11 10.33 3.54 -0.16
CA GLU A 11 11.44 4.10 -0.96
C GLU A 11 11.51 5.64 -0.82
N ASP A 12 10.82 6.25 0.15
CA ASP A 12 10.76 7.72 0.27
C ASP A 12 12.04 8.36 0.83
N GLY A 13 12.92 7.59 1.48
CA GLY A 13 14.05 8.14 2.24
C GLY A 13 13.62 8.80 3.56
N ASN A 14 12.37 8.64 3.99
CA ASN A 14 11.82 9.12 5.25
C ASN A 14 10.81 8.12 5.81
N ASP A 15 10.53 8.21 7.11
CA ASP A 15 9.47 7.44 7.74
C ASP A 15 8.09 7.95 7.31
N LEU A 16 7.19 7.01 6.98
CA LEU A 16 5.86 7.30 6.48
C LEU A 16 4.77 6.82 7.43
N ILE A 17 3.62 7.49 7.37
CA ILE A 17 2.35 6.97 7.85
C ILE A 17 1.50 6.61 6.62
N LEU A 18 1.23 5.32 6.44
CA LEU A 18 0.64 4.73 5.25
C LEU A 18 -0.79 4.22 5.53
N THR A 19 -1.69 4.46 4.58
CA THR A 19 -3.01 3.79 4.51
C THR A 19 -3.11 3.08 3.17
N VAL A 20 -3.56 1.82 3.17
CA VAL A 20 -3.76 1.01 1.97
C VAL A 20 -5.18 0.47 1.95
N VAL A 21 -5.82 0.54 0.78
CA VAL A 21 -7.17 0.06 0.51
C VAL A 21 -7.11 -1.00 -0.58
N ASP A 22 -7.72 -2.15 -0.31
CA ASP A 22 -7.98 -3.20 -1.28
C ASP A 22 -9.30 -2.93 -2.02
N ASN A 23 -9.16 -2.60 -3.31
CA ASN A 23 -10.27 -2.23 -4.19
C ASN A 23 -10.98 -3.44 -4.83
N ASN A 24 -10.52 -4.67 -4.58
CA ASN A 24 -11.22 -5.87 -5.03
C ASN A 24 -12.39 -6.27 -4.14
N THR A 25 -12.62 -5.53 -3.05
CA THR A 25 -13.80 -5.67 -2.19
C THR A 25 -14.92 -4.73 -2.62
N ALA A 26 -16.17 -5.09 -2.35
CA ALA A 26 -17.34 -4.34 -2.82
C ALA A 26 -17.42 -2.87 -2.35
N SER A 27 -16.65 -2.49 -1.32
CA SER A 27 -16.63 -1.13 -0.77
C SER A 27 -15.22 -0.51 -0.68
N GLY A 28 -14.18 -1.21 -1.11
CA GLY A 28 -12.82 -0.91 -0.68
C GLY A 28 -12.62 -1.28 0.79
N GLU A 29 -11.66 -2.15 1.09
CA GLU A 29 -11.36 -2.56 2.46
C GLU A 29 -10.02 -1.95 2.85
N THR A 30 -9.98 -1.19 3.94
CA THR A 30 -8.72 -0.66 4.47
C THR A 30 -7.92 -1.81 5.07
N VAL A 31 -6.88 -2.27 4.36
CA VAL A 31 -6.00 -3.35 4.79
C VAL A 31 -4.83 -2.85 5.65
N LEU A 32 -4.48 -1.57 5.52
CA LEU A 32 -3.61 -0.85 6.45
C LEU A 32 -4.22 0.51 6.74
N ASN A 33 -4.30 0.89 8.02
CA ASN A 33 -4.86 2.18 8.43
C ASN A 33 -3.83 2.95 9.26
N LYS A 34 -3.29 4.03 8.68
CA LYS A 34 -2.28 4.89 9.33
C LYS A 34 -1.14 4.10 9.97
N GLN A 35 -0.65 3.09 9.26
CA GLN A 35 0.47 2.27 9.68
C GLN A 35 1.78 3.04 9.54
N PHE A 36 2.59 3.05 10.60
CA PHE A 36 3.96 3.53 10.51
C PHE A 36 4.81 2.54 9.71
N ILE A 37 5.63 3.06 8.79
CA ILE A 37 6.63 2.30 8.05
C ILE A 37 7.93 3.13 8.00
N ALA A 38 9.02 2.57 8.52
CA ALA A 38 10.32 3.23 8.55
C ALA A 38 10.94 3.31 7.15
N ASP A 39 11.92 4.19 6.97
CA ASP A 39 12.73 4.22 5.74
C ASP A 39 13.35 2.83 5.43
N ASN A 40 13.28 2.41 4.16
CA ASN A 40 13.68 1.10 3.65
C ASN A 40 13.01 -0.12 4.34
N GLU A 41 11.91 0.09 5.08
CA GLU A 41 11.14 -1.01 5.65
C GLU A 41 10.21 -1.62 4.59
N THR A 42 10.02 -2.94 4.70
CA THR A 42 9.04 -3.69 3.90
C THR A 42 8.00 -4.29 4.83
N ILE A 43 6.72 -4.08 4.55
CA ILE A 43 5.62 -4.70 5.28
C ILE A 43 4.75 -5.57 4.36
N PRO A 44 4.39 -6.80 4.78
CA PRO A 44 3.45 -7.62 4.04
C PRO A 44 2.02 -7.16 4.31
N ILE A 45 1.17 -7.16 3.27
CA ILE A 45 -0.27 -7.00 3.39
C ILE A 45 -0.99 -8.12 2.65
N THR A 46 -2.17 -8.48 3.15
CA THR A 46 -3.03 -9.47 2.50
C THR A 46 -4.19 -8.77 1.79
N VAL A 47 -4.39 -9.10 0.53
CA VAL A 47 -5.41 -8.49 -0.35
C VAL A 47 -6.22 -9.56 -1.08
N ASN A 48 -7.42 -9.23 -1.50
CA ASN A 48 -8.26 -10.07 -2.34
C ASN A 48 -7.80 -9.98 -3.79
N LEU A 49 -7.92 -11.09 -4.51
CA LEU A 49 -7.69 -11.16 -5.95
C LEU A 49 -9.02 -11.08 -6.72
N ASN A 50 -8.99 -10.42 -7.88
CA ASN A 50 -10.10 -10.35 -8.82
C ASN A 50 -10.27 -11.69 -9.58
N GLY A 51 -11.21 -11.73 -10.54
CA GLY A 51 -11.46 -12.91 -11.38
C GLY A 51 -10.29 -13.34 -12.28
N SER A 52 -9.28 -12.50 -12.44
CA SER A 52 -8.06 -12.70 -13.23
C SER A 52 -6.82 -13.01 -12.37
N ASN A 53 -6.97 -13.22 -11.05
CA ASN A 53 -5.88 -13.38 -10.07
C ASN A 53 -5.01 -12.11 -9.87
N GLU A 54 -5.57 -10.92 -10.05
CA GLU A 54 -4.88 -9.64 -9.79
C GLU A 54 -5.42 -8.98 -8.53
N ALA A 55 -4.53 -8.47 -7.70
CA ALA A 55 -4.80 -7.55 -6.60
C ALA A 55 -4.90 -6.13 -7.13
N VAL A 56 -5.89 -5.36 -6.68
CA VAL A 56 -6.03 -3.95 -7.04
C VAL A 56 -6.01 -3.13 -5.77
N ILE A 57 -4.95 -2.36 -5.54
CA ILE A 57 -4.81 -1.53 -4.34
C ILE A 57 -4.73 -0.05 -4.68
N SER A 58 -5.11 0.78 -3.72
CA SER A 58 -4.79 2.20 -3.68
C SER A 58 -4.20 2.54 -2.33
N TRP A 59 -3.33 3.53 -2.27
CA TRP A 59 -2.65 3.91 -1.03
C TRP A 59 -2.55 5.43 -0.89
N SER A 60 -2.36 5.89 0.34
CA SER A 60 -2.04 7.28 0.65
C SER A 60 -1.02 7.32 1.77
N ALA A 61 -0.09 8.28 1.72
CA ALA A 61 0.98 8.39 2.71
C ALA A 61 1.35 9.84 3.01
N TYR A 62 1.91 10.08 4.18
CA TYR A 62 2.56 11.34 4.54
C TYR A 62 3.81 11.07 5.37
N ARG A 63 4.80 11.96 5.29
CA ARG A 63 6.03 11.87 6.11
C ARG A 63 5.69 12.10 7.57
N GLN A 64 6.18 11.25 8.47
CA GLN A 64 5.90 11.36 9.91
C GLN A 64 6.33 12.72 10.48
N ASN A 65 7.49 13.22 10.07
CA ASN A 65 8.06 14.48 10.54
C ASN A 65 7.58 15.72 9.77
N GLU A 66 6.86 15.52 8.66
CA GLU A 66 6.35 16.60 7.82
C GLU A 66 4.92 16.27 7.35
N PRO A 67 3.91 16.22 8.23
CA PRO A 67 2.56 15.77 7.88
C PRO A 67 1.87 16.64 6.82
N SER A 68 2.35 17.87 6.62
CA SER A 68 1.89 18.78 5.57
C SER A 68 2.40 18.42 4.17
N LYS A 69 3.46 17.59 4.06
CA LYS A 69 3.87 16.95 2.80
C LYS A 69 3.14 15.62 2.66
N THR A 70 2.00 15.66 2.00
CA THR A 70 1.18 14.48 1.70
C THR A 70 1.54 13.95 0.31
N GLY A 71 1.88 12.66 0.21
CA GLY A 71 1.99 11.96 -1.07
C GLY A 71 0.66 11.34 -1.47
N SER A 72 0.25 11.57 -2.72
CA SER A 72 -1.05 11.11 -3.21
C SER A 72 -0.97 9.85 -4.06
N GLU A 73 -2.01 9.05 -3.87
CA GLU A 73 -2.55 7.89 -4.59
C GLU A 73 -1.87 7.47 -5.89
N ASP A 74 -1.31 6.26 -5.86
CA ASP A 74 -1.09 5.44 -7.03
C ASP A 74 -1.97 4.18 -6.93
N LYS A 75 -2.41 3.66 -8.08
CA LYS A 75 -3.20 2.43 -8.18
C LYS A 75 -2.36 1.39 -8.88
N VAL A 76 -2.19 0.24 -8.23
CA VAL A 76 -1.33 -0.82 -8.75
C VAL A 76 -2.15 -2.10 -8.90
N GLU A 77 -2.03 -2.71 -10.07
CA GLU A 77 -2.37 -4.11 -10.31
C GLU A 77 -1.20 -4.95 -9.80
N ALA A 78 -1.39 -5.59 -8.64
CA ALA A 78 -0.38 -6.42 -7.99
C ALA A 78 -0.74 -7.90 -8.09
N THR A 79 0.25 -8.79 -7.99
CA THR A 79 0.03 -10.24 -7.92
C THR A 79 0.79 -10.80 -6.72
N ASP A 80 0.57 -12.08 -6.39
CA ASP A 80 1.17 -12.70 -5.20
C ASP A 80 2.71 -12.61 -5.21
N GLY A 81 3.27 -12.17 -4.08
CA GLY A 81 4.70 -11.94 -3.91
C GLY A 81 5.25 -10.64 -4.49
N LEU A 82 4.43 -9.79 -5.14
CA LEU A 82 4.89 -8.52 -5.71
C LEU A 82 5.29 -7.53 -4.60
N THR A 83 6.35 -6.75 -4.86
CA THR A 83 6.71 -5.57 -4.07
C THR A 83 6.23 -4.29 -4.74
N VAL A 84 5.51 -3.46 -4.01
CA VAL A 84 5.07 -2.11 -4.40
C VAL A 84 5.94 -1.11 -3.67
N ASN A 85 6.69 -0.31 -4.42
CA ASN A 85 7.54 0.76 -3.87
C ASN A 85 6.71 2.03 -3.71
N ILE A 86 6.72 2.63 -2.52
CA ILE A 86 6.02 3.89 -2.24
C ILE A 86 7.03 5.01 -1.98
N ARG A 87 6.77 6.19 -2.56
CA ARG A 87 7.57 7.40 -2.38
C ARG A 87 6.73 8.67 -2.57
N ILE A 88 7.11 9.76 -1.91
CA ILE A 88 6.47 11.07 -1.98
C ILE A 88 7.37 12.03 -2.77
N TRP A 89 6.87 12.58 -3.88
CA TRP A 89 7.58 13.54 -4.73
C TRP A 89 7.46 14.99 -4.25
#